data_AF-A0A1L1PGC8-F1
#
_entry.id   AF-A0A1L1PGC8-F1
#
_cell.length_a   1.000
_cell.length_b   1.000
_cell.length_c   1.000
_cell.angle_alpha   90.00
_cell.angle_beta   90.00
_cell.angle_gamma   90.00
#
_symmetry.space_group_name_H-M   'P 1'
#
loop_
_entity.id
_entity.type
_entity.pdbx_description
1 polymer ?
#
loop_
_entity_poly.entity_id
_entity_poly.type
_entity_poly.pdbx_seq_one_letter_code
_entity_poly.pdbx_strand_id
1 'polypeptide(L)'
;MPHDSARPTAPARFDQTHVRVGLWLATCALSACATTPLPPAPASAPPAPVSAATPRPPQAPTPAPVAAPPATQVATSLVQAAPASAPEGEAAAQLLRYADRVRGLTPAELSLEIAALGDPGGVPERQLQLSLALMHLNQPVETARALGLAQRVANSPAPEAAPLKPLARLLVQRFMEQRKLEEAMDKQAAQLREHQRRIDQLNERLEAMRAIERSINNRAPAPAAPAPRAP
;
A
#
# COMPACT_ATOMS: atom_id res chain seq x y z
N MET A 1 67.95 -13.40 4.78
CA MET A 1 66.68 -12.92 5.36
C MET A 1 65.82 -12.28 4.27
N PRO A 2 64.93 -13.03 3.61
CA PRO A 2 63.78 -12.45 2.92
C PRO A 2 62.49 -12.77 3.69
N HIS A 3 61.66 -11.74 3.92
CA HIS A 3 60.32 -11.89 4.48
C HIS A 3 59.34 -12.29 3.37
N ASP A 4 58.73 -13.46 3.54
CA ASP A 4 57.69 -14.00 2.69
C ASP A 4 56.37 -13.27 2.96
N SER A 5 55.75 -12.72 1.91
CA SER A 5 54.55 -11.88 1.99
C SER A 5 53.29 -12.73 1.84
N ALA A 6 52.54 -12.90 2.92
CA ALA A 6 51.26 -13.60 2.92
C ALA A 6 50.19 -12.81 2.13
N ARG A 7 49.67 -13.43 1.06
CA ARG A 7 48.44 -13.01 0.36
C ARG A 7 47.21 -13.30 1.22
N PRO A 8 46.25 -12.35 1.38
CA PRO A 8 44.92 -12.69 1.86
C PRO A 8 44.05 -13.25 0.72
N THR A 9 43.52 -14.45 0.95
CA THR A 9 42.50 -15.13 0.13
C THR A 9 41.14 -14.45 0.29
N ALA A 10 40.53 -14.07 -0.84
CA ALA A 10 39.17 -13.53 -0.89
C ALA A 10 38.12 -14.63 -0.62
N PRO A 11 37.08 -14.39 0.20
CA PRO A 11 35.96 -15.31 0.32
C PRO A 11 35.00 -15.20 -0.87
N ALA A 12 34.54 -16.37 -1.32
CA ALA A 12 33.60 -16.58 -2.42
C ALA A 12 32.27 -15.83 -2.22
N ARG A 13 31.86 -15.07 -3.24
CA ARG A 13 30.52 -14.47 -3.34
C ARG A 13 29.52 -15.59 -3.62
N PHE A 14 28.78 -15.99 -2.60
CA PHE A 14 27.63 -16.88 -2.76
C PHE A 14 26.46 -16.12 -3.41
N ASP A 15 25.93 -16.70 -4.48
CA ASP A 15 24.88 -16.20 -5.36
C ASP A 15 23.57 -15.89 -4.60
N GLN A 16 23.28 -14.59 -4.47
CA GLN A 16 22.08 -14.04 -3.82
C GLN A 16 20.85 -14.00 -4.75
N THR A 17 20.99 -14.56 -5.95
CA THR A 17 20.03 -14.49 -7.07
C THR A 17 18.91 -15.52 -6.96
N HIS A 18 19.16 -16.68 -6.35
CA HIS A 18 18.19 -17.77 -6.30
C HIS A 18 17.08 -17.61 -5.24
N VAL A 19 17.30 -16.80 -4.20
CA VAL A 19 16.29 -16.60 -3.13
C VAL A 19 15.12 -15.73 -3.58
N ARG A 20 15.32 -14.89 -4.61
CA ARG A 20 14.28 -13.94 -5.09
C ARG A 20 13.23 -14.56 -6.01
N VAL A 21 13.53 -15.69 -6.67
CA VAL A 21 12.59 -16.33 -7.61
C VAL A 21 11.53 -17.16 -6.89
N GLY A 22 11.84 -17.72 -5.72
CA GLY A 22 10.89 -18.53 -4.94
C GLY A 22 9.76 -17.74 -4.27
N LEU A 23 9.93 -16.43 -4.06
CA LEU A 23 8.96 -15.62 -3.31
C LEU A 23 7.79 -15.10 -4.18
N TRP A 24 7.93 -15.10 -5.51
CA TRP A 24 6.91 -14.58 -6.42
C TRP A 24 5.82 -15.59 -6.81
N LEU A 25 6.04 -16.89 -6.62
CA LEU A 25 5.04 -17.92 -6.93
C LEU A 25 4.00 -18.14 -5.82
N ALA A 26 4.27 -17.66 -4.59
CA ALA A 26 3.37 -17.85 -3.45
C ALA A 26 2.27 -16.77 -3.34
N THR A 27 2.40 -15.63 -4.03
CA THR A 27 1.44 -14.52 -3.96
C THR A 27 0.24 -14.66 -4.92
N CYS A 28 0.26 -15.61 -5.86
CA CYS A 28 -0.85 -15.85 -6.78
C CYS A 28 -1.97 -16.73 -6.21
N ALA A 29 -1.80 -17.34 -5.04
CA ALA A 29 -2.74 -18.32 -4.48
C ALA A 29 -3.73 -17.78 -3.43
N LEU A 30 -3.72 -16.47 -3.12
CA LEU A 30 -4.56 -15.89 -2.05
C LEU A 30 -5.58 -14.84 -2.51
N SER A 31 -5.76 -14.65 -3.83
CA SER A 31 -6.80 -13.78 -4.38
C SER A 31 -8.01 -14.59 -4.88
N ALA A 32 -8.68 -15.31 -3.97
CA ALA A 32 -9.92 -16.01 -4.28
C ALA A 32 -10.77 -16.29 -3.02
N CYS A 33 -11.14 -15.25 -2.27
CA CYS A 33 -12.24 -15.31 -1.30
C CYS A 33 -13.13 -14.06 -1.45
N ALA A 34 -13.83 -13.96 -2.58
CA ALA A 34 -14.98 -13.06 -2.71
C ALA A 34 -16.15 -13.72 -1.97
N THR A 35 -16.46 -13.23 -0.76
CA THR A 35 -17.66 -13.63 -0.03
C THR A 35 -18.86 -12.89 -0.63
N THR A 36 -19.76 -13.61 -1.28
CA THR A 36 -21.05 -13.12 -1.76
C THR A 36 -22.09 -13.26 -0.65
N PRO A 37 -22.78 -12.19 -0.21
CA PRO A 37 -23.92 -12.34 0.68
C PRO A 37 -25.14 -12.87 -0.09
N LEU A 38 -25.74 -13.93 0.45
CA LEU A 38 -26.93 -14.62 -0.02
C LEU A 38 -28.19 -13.73 0.16
N PRO A 39 -29.07 -13.57 -0.85
CA PRO A 39 -30.34 -12.88 -0.68
C PRO A 39 -31.38 -13.79 0.02
N PRO A 40 -32.18 -13.29 0.98
CA PRO A 40 -33.32 -14.04 1.50
C PRO A 40 -34.50 -14.04 0.50
N ALA A 41 -35.12 -15.22 0.37
CA ALA A 41 -36.23 -15.56 -0.52
C ALA A 41 -37.59 -14.93 -0.08
N PRO A 42 -38.63 -14.96 -0.93
CA PRO A 42 -39.79 -14.07 -0.88
C PRO A 42 -40.93 -14.60 -0.01
N ALA A 43 -41.70 -13.70 0.62
CA ALA A 43 -42.93 -14.05 1.30
C ALA A 43 -44.10 -13.10 0.96
N SER A 44 -45.18 -13.75 0.51
CA SER A 44 -46.62 -13.40 0.55
C SER A 44 -47.12 -12.12 -0.14
N ALA A 45 -47.85 -12.35 -1.24
CA ALA A 45 -48.79 -11.41 -1.86
C ALA A 45 -50.11 -11.30 -1.06
N PRO A 46 -50.81 -10.16 -1.10
CA PRO A 46 -52.21 -10.02 -0.65
C PRO A 46 -53.22 -10.40 -1.75
N PRO A 47 -54.47 -10.77 -1.40
CA PRO A 47 -55.49 -11.20 -2.36
C PRO A 47 -56.19 -10.02 -3.07
N ALA A 48 -56.55 -10.26 -4.33
CA ALA A 48 -57.37 -9.38 -5.17
C ALA A 48 -58.86 -9.45 -4.80
N PRO A 49 -59.65 -8.44 -5.22
CA PRO A 49 -60.90 -8.78 -5.88
C PRO A 49 -61.14 -8.01 -7.20
N VAL A 50 -61.40 -8.83 -8.22
CA VAL A 50 -62.38 -8.72 -9.32
C VAL A 50 -62.78 -7.35 -9.90
N SER A 51 -62.69 -7.22 -11.23
CA SER A 51 -63.92 -7.01 -12.03
C SER A 51 -63.70 -7.13 -13.54
N ALA A 52 -64.80 -7.55 -14.15
CA ALA A 52 -65.01 -8.06 -15.49
C ALA A 52 -64.77 -7.08 -16.65
N ALA A 53 -64.72 -7.67 -17.84
CA ALA A 53 -64.51 -7.02 -19.12
C ALA A 53 -65.79 -6.45 -19.78
N THR A 54 -65.59 -5.38 -20.57
CA THR A 54 -66.30 -4.92 -21.80
C THR A 54 -67.73 -4.32 -21.67
N PRO A 55 -68.24 -3.43 -22.60
CA PRO A 55 -67.66 -2.85 -23.83
C PRO A 55 -67.93 -1.33 -24.16
N ARG A 56 -67.10 -0.78 -25.07
CA ARG A 56 -67.31 0.17 -26.23
C ARG A 56 -68.05 1.55 -26.09
N PRO A 57 -67.62 2.64 -26.81
CA PRO A 57 -67.82 4.05 -26.44
C PRO A 57 -68.99 4.75 -27.16
N PRO A 58 -69.24 6.05 -26.86
CA PRO A 58 -69.04 7.04 -27.90
C PRO A 58 -68.42 8.38 -27.44
N GLN A 59 -67.58 8.89 -28.35
CA GLN A 59 -67.47 10.29 -28.78
C GLN A 59 -66.70 11.30 -27.92
N ALA A 60 -65.58 11.73 -28.52
CA ALA A 60 -64.87 12.97 -28.26
C ALA A 60 -65.79 14.20 -28.48
N PRO A 61 -65.47 15.34 -27.85
CA PRO A 61 -64.58 16.30 -28.53
C PRO A 61 -63.38 16.75 -27.68
N THR A 62 -62.24 16.79 -28.38
CA THR A 62 -60.98 17.51 -28.14
C THR A 62 -61.18 19.05 -28.01
N PRO A 63 -60.14 19.84 -27.72
CA PRO A 63 -59.31 19.88 -26.50
C PRO A 63 -59.17 21.33 -25.97
N ALA A 64 -58.98 21.54 -24.67
CA ALA A 64 -58.42 22.79 -24.16
C ALA A 64 -57.05 22.47 -23.54
N PRO A 65 -55.95 23.11 -23.97
CA PRO A 65 -54.63 22.81 -23.44
C PRO A 65 -54.53 23.39 -22.04
N VAL A 66 -54.74 22.55 -21.03
CA VAL A 66 -54.35 22.90 -19.66
C VAL A 66 -52.83 22.80 -19.61
N ALA A 67 -52.22 23.95 -19.35
CA ALA A 67 -50.78 24.13 -19.24
C ALA A 67 -50.14 23.04 -18.36
N ALA A 68 -49.14 22.36 -18.91
CA ALA A 68 -48.28 21.49 -18.14
C ALA A 68 -47.54 22.33 -17.07
N PRO A 69 -47.56 21.95 -15.79
CA PRO A 69 -46.64 22.54 -14.83
C PRO A 69 -45.21 22.17 -15.27
N PRO A 70 -44.25 23.11 -15.27
CA PRO A 70 -42.88 22.79 -15.64
C PRO A 70 -42.33 21.77 -14.64
N ALA A 71 -41.73 20.73 -15.20
CA ALA A 71 -41.05 19.67 -14.47
C ALA A 71 -40.16 20.26 -13.38
N THR A 72 -40.30 19.69 -12.18
CA THR A 72 -39.40 19.83 -11.05
C THR A 72 -37.96 19.80 -11.56
N GLN A 73 -37.28 20.95 -11.54
CA GLN A 73 -35.86 21.03 -11.80
C GLN A 73 -35.17 20.21 -10.71
N VAL A 74 -34.62 19.08 -11.10
CA VAL A 74 -33.72 18.31 -10.24
C VAL A 74 -32.57 19.24 -9.90
N ALA A 75 -32.48 19.62 -8.63
CA ALA A 75 -31.44 20.46 -8.08
C ALA A 75 -30.07 19.78 -8.29
N THR A 76 -29.48 20.04 -9.45
CA THR A 76 -28.10 19.66 -9.74
C THR A 76 -27.22 20.83 -9.32
N SER A 77 -27.03 21.00 -8.03
CA SER A 77 -26.00 21.91 -7.51
C SER A 77 -25.52 21.45 -6.13
N LEU A 78 -24.70 20.39 -6.14
CA LEU A 78 -23.84 20.05 -5.00
C LEU A 78 -22.37 20.37 -5.26
N VAL A 79 -22.04 20.99 -6.38
CA VAL A 79 -20.67 21.46 -6.67
C VAL A 79 -20.78 22.82 -7.36
N GLN A 80 -20.98 23.87 -6.58
CA GLN A 80 -20.51 25.16 -7.03
C GLN A 80 -18.98 25.13 -6.87
N ALA A 81 -18.29 24.71 -7.92
CA ALA A 81 -16.86 24.88 -8.01
C ALA A 81 -16.62 26.38 -7.85
N ALA A 82 -16.00 26.79 -6.73
CA ALA A 82 -15.42 28.11 -6.65
C ALA A 82 -14.59 28.31 -7.92
N PRO A 83 -14.68 29.48 -8.59
CA PRO A 83 -13.87 29.70 -9.78
C PRO A 83 -12.41 29.70 -9.34
N ALA A 84 -11.75 28.54 -9.47
CA ALA A 84 -10.31 28.46 -9.42
C ALA A 84 -9.83 29.48 -10.45
N SER A 85 -8.99 30.41 -10.02
CA SER A 85 -8.46 31.38 -10.96
C SER A 85 -7.70 30.58 -12.05
N ALA A 86 -7.84 30.96 -13.33
CA ALA A 86 -7.15 30.30 -14.44
C ALA A 86 -5.66 29.96 -14.14
N PRO A 87 -4.86 30.84 -13.50
CA PRO A 87 -3.47 30.51 -13.16
C PRO A 87 -3.32 29.43 -12.07
N GLU A 88 -4.28 29.31 -11.14
CA GLU A 88 -4.28 28.24 -10.11
C GLU A 88 -4.44 26.86 -10.74
N GLY A 89 -5.38 26.74 -11.69
CA GLY A 89 -5.63 25.50 -12.40
C GLY A 89 -4.44 25.05 -13.26
N GLU A 90 -3.77 26.00 -13.92
CA GLU A 90 -2.62 25.70 -14.77
C GLU A 90 -1.40 25.23 -13.97
N ALA A 91 -1.05 25.93 -12.88
CA ALA A 91 0.07 25.55 -12.01
C ALA A 91 -0.14 24.17 -11.37
N ALA A 92 -1.37 23.88 -10.92
CA ALA A 92 -1.72 22.56 -10.39
C ALA A 92 -1.63 21.48 -11.49
N ALA A 93 -2.12 21.76 -12.70
CA ALA A 93 -2.05 20.82 -13.83
C ALA A 93 -0.61 20.52 -14.24
N GLN A 94 0.28 21.52 -14.25
CA GLN A 94 1.71 21.32 -14.54
C GLN A 94 2.37 20.39 -13.51
N LEU A 95 2.09 20.59 -12.23
CA LEU A 95 2.62 19.74 -11.17
C LEU A 95 2.05 18.31 -11.22
N LEU A 96 0.77 18.14 -11.60
CA LEU A 96 0.17 16.82 -11.79
C LEU A 96 0.81 16.07 -12.97
N ARG A 97 1.03 16.75 -14.11
CA ARG A 97 1.77 16.17 -15.24
C ARG A 97 3.18 15.75 -14.84
N TYR A 98 3.85 16.55 -14.00
CA TYR A 98 5.14 16.20 -13.44
C TYR A 98 5.04 14.95 -12.55
N ALA A 99 4.05 14.86 -11.67
CA ALA A 99 3.83 13.70 -10.80
C ALA A 99 3.60 12.41 -11.60
N ASP A 100 2.84 12.49 -12.70
CA ASP A 100 2.59 11.36 -13.60
C ASP A 100 3.88 10.92 -14.30
N ARG A 101 4.70 11.87 -14.78
CA ARG A 101 6.01 11.56 -15.39
C ARG A 101 6.93 10.85 -14.41
N VAL A 102 7.09 11.39 -13.20
CA VAL A 102 8.02 10.86 -12.19
C VAL A 102 7.62 9.45 -11.73
N ARG A 103 6.32 9.14 -11.71
CA ARG A 103 5.83 7.79 -11.39
C ARG A 103 6.33 6.73 -12.39
N GLY A 104 6.60 7.12 -13.64
CA GLY A 104 7.10 6.21 -14.69
C GLY A 104 8.62 6.05 -14.71
N LEU A 105 9.37 6.83 -13.92
CA LEU A 105 10.83 6.78 -13.93
C LEU A 105 11.37 5.53 -13.24
N THR A 106 12.46 5.00 -13.78
CA THR A 106 13.27 3.98 -13.09
C THR A 106 13.98 4.57 -11.87
N PRO A 107 14.43 3.75 -10.90
CA PRO A 107 15.18 4.26 -9.75
C PRO A 107 16.44 5.06 -10.11
N ALA A 108 17.12 4.71 -11.20
CA ALA A 108 18.29 5.43 -11.69
C ALA A 108 17.91 6.81 -12.26
N GLU A 109 16.89 6.87 -13.12
CA GLU A 109 16.39 8.15 -13.67
C GLU A 109 15.82 9.05 -12.58
N LEU A 110 15.13 8.48 -11.59
CA LEU A 110 14.63 9.22 -10.44
C LEU A 110 15.77 9.86 -9.66
N SER A 111 16.89 9.15 -9.46
CA SER A 111 18.06 9.71 -8.80
C SER A 111 18.70 10.86 -9.59
N LEU A 112 18.70 10.76 -10.93
CA LEU A 112 19.17 11.84 -11.81
C LEU A 112 18.23 13.05 -11.76
N GLU A 113 16.92 12.84 -11.75
CA GLU A 113 15.92 13.90 -11.62
C GLU A 113 16.08 14.65 -10.28
N ILE A 114 16.26 13.92 -9.18
CA ILE A 114 16.51 14.50 -7.86
C ILE A 114 17.81 15.32 -7.87
N ALA A 115 18.87 14.81 -8.49
CA ALA A 115 20.13 15.53 -8.64
C ALA A 115 19.97 16.80 -9.50
N ALA A 116 19.19 16.71 -10.59
CA ALA A 116 18.89 17.84 -11.47
C ALA A 116 18.05 18.93 -10.78
N LEU A 117 17.15 18.53 -9.88
CA LEU A 117 16.36 19.46 -9.07
C LEU A 117 17.20 20.15 -8.00
N GLY A 118 18.16 19.44 -7.39
CA GLY A 118 19.11 20.00 -6.44
C GLY A 118 18.42 20.69 -5.25
N ASP A 119 18.99 21.80 -4.76
CA ASP A 119 18.33 22.64 -3.76
C ASP A 119 17.28 23.54 -4.44
N PRO A 120 15.98 23.38 -4.14
CA PRO A 120 14.93 24.17 -4.76
C PRO A 120 14.86 25.62 -4.25
N GLY A 121 15.66 25.99 -3.24
CA GLY A 121 15.72 27.36 -2.72
C GLY A 121 14.34 27.85 -2.23
N GLY A 122 13.94 29.05 -2.67
CA GLY A 122 12.64 29.65 -2.35
C GLY A 122 11.52 29.38 -3.36
N VAL A 123 11.78 28.62 -4.43
CA VAL A 123 10.83 28.45 -5.54
C VAL A 123 9.79 27.38 -5.19
N PRO A 124 8.50 27.73 -5.01
CA PRO A 124 7.49 26.80 -4.49
C PRO A 124 7.21 25.64 -5.43
N GLU A 125 7.21 25.88 -6.75
CA GLU A 125 7.01 24.81 -7.73
C GLU A 125 8.14 23.76 -7.67
N ARG A 126 9.40 24.21 -7.65
CA ARG A 126 10.58 23.33 -7.57
C ARG A 126 10.65 22.57 -6.24
N GLN A 127 10.23 23.21 -5.14
CA GLN A 127 10.07 22.54 -3.84
C GLN A 127 9.06 21.39 -3.90
N LEU A 128 7.91 21.61 -4.56
CA LEU A 128 6.90 20.56 -4.72
C LEU A 128 7.38 19.45 -5.68
N GLN A 129 8.00 19.79 -6.80
CA GLN A 129 8.58 18.81 -7.73
C GLN A 129 9.61 17.91 -7.04
N LEU A 130 10.51 18.49 -6.25
CA LEU A 130 11.47 17.71 -5.46
C LEU A 130 10.75 16.84 -4.42
N SER A 131 9.76 17.36 -3.69
CA SER A 131 9.03 16.56 -2.70
C SER A 131 8.31 15.34 -3.32
N LEU A 132 7.75 15.50 -4.52
CA LEU A 132 7.16 14.40 -5.27
C LEU A 132 8.21 13.38 -5.69
N ALA A 133 9.37 13.80 -6.21
CA ALA A 133 10.45 12.89 -6.59
C ALA A 133 11.00 12.10 -5.39
N LEU A 134 11.24 12.77 -4.27
CA LEU A 134 11.73 12.13 -3.04
C LEU A 134 10.77 11.06 -2.50
N MET A 135 9.46 11.30 -2.63
CA MET A 135 8.45 10.34 -2.19
C MET A 135 8.56 8.97 -2.90
N HIS A 136 8.96 8.97 -4.17
CA HIS A 136 9.05 7.73 -4.94
C HIS A 136 10.21 6.82 -4.51
N LEU A 137 11.18 7.32 -3.73
CA LEU A 137 12.25 6.50 -3.17
C LEU A 137 11.77 5.58 -2.04
N ASN A 138 10.62 5.85 -1.43
CA ASN A 138 10.07 5.11 -0.29
C ASN A 138 11.11 4.90 0.84
N GLN A 139 11.91 5.93 1.13
CA GLN A 139 12.87 5.95 2.23
C GLN A 139 12.35 6.87 3.32
N PRO A 140 12.27 6.45 4.60
CA PRO A 140 11.62 7.24 5.66
C PRO A 140 12.28 8.61 5.88
N VAL A 141 13.60 8.68 5.70
CA VAL A 141 14.37 9.94 5.77
C VAL A 141 13.96 10.90 4.64
N GLU A 142 13.76 10.38 3.42
CA GLU A 142 13.37 11.18 2.26
C GLU A 142 11.89 11.56 2.31
N THR A 143 11.02 10.68 2.82
CA THR A 143 9.61 10.99 3.09
C THR A 143 9.49 12.15 4.10
N ALA A 144 10.33 12.16 5.15
CA ALA A 144 10.37 13.28 6.10
C ALA A 144 10.86 14.59 5.45
N ARG A 145 11.88 14.53 4.58
CA ARG A 145 12.37 15.69 3.82
C ARG A 145 11.30 16.23 2.87
N ALA A 146 10.63 15.37 2.12
CA ALA A 146 9.53 15.70 1.22
C ALA A 146 8.38 16.41 1.96
N LEU A 147 8.01 15.90 3.14
CA LEU A 147 7.02 16.52 4.02
C LEU A 147 7.43 17.94 4.43
N GLY A 148 8.70 18.16 4.81
CA GLY A 148 9.19 19.48 5.17
C GLY A 148 9.11 20.49 4.01
N LEU A 149 9.42 20.05 2.78
CA LEU A 149 9.30 20.88 1.58
C LEU A 149 7.85 21.26 1.27
N ALA A 150 6.94 20.28 1.31
CA ALA A 150 5.51 20.54 1.08
C ALA A 150 4.91 21.46 2.15
N GLN A 151 5.30 21.31 3.42
CA GLN A 151 4.88 22.20 4.51
C GLN A 151 5.38 23.63 4.31
N ARG A 152 6.62 23.81 3.83
CA ARG A 152 7.17 25.12 3.52
C ARG A 152 6.33 25.84 2.46
N VAL A 153 5.93 25.16 1.39
CA VAL A 153 5.07 25.73 0.35
C VAL A 153 3.68 26.05 0.88
N ALA A 154 3.08 25.12 1.64
CA ALA A 154 1.75 25.31 2.22
C ALA A 154 1.64 26.53 3.15
N ASN A 155 2.75 26.86 3.84
CA ASN A 155 2.84 27.95 4.80
C ASN A 155 3.51 29.21 4.23
N SER A 156 3.97 29.18 2.98
CA SER A 156 4.71 30.30 2.38
C SER A 156 3.82 31.53 2.19
N PRO A 157 4.25 32.74 2.58
CA PRO A 157 3.53 33.98 2.31
C PRO A 157 3.70 34.48 0.86
N ALA A 158 4.57 33.86 0.06
CA ALA A 158 4.86 34.31 -1.31
C ALA A 158 3.61 34.24 -2.22
N PRO A 159 3.40 35.22 -3.11
CA PRO A 159 2.26 35.22 -4.03
C PRO A 159 2.31 34.04 -5.01
N GLU A 160 3.52 33.63 -5.45
CA GLU A 160 3.73 32.47 -6.32
C GLU A 160 3.32 31.14 -5.67
N ALA A 161 3.31 31.07 -4.33
CA ALA A 161 2.88 29.89 -3.60
C ALA A 161 1.35 29.82 -3.45
N ALA A 162 0.64 30.96 -3.57
CA ALA A 162 -0.81 31.03 -3.41
C ALA A 162 -1.57 29.96 -4.22
N PRO A 163 -1.28 29.76 -5.53
CA PRO A 163 -1.98 28.75 -6.32
C PRO A 163 -1.66 27.30 -5.95
N LEU A 164 -0.48 27.06 -5.38
CA LEU A 164 0.00 25.72 -5.06
C LEU A 164 -0.36 25.28 -3.63
N LYS A 165 -0.76 26.21 -2.76
CA LYS A 165 -1.16 25.93 -1.37
C LYS A 165 -2.18 24.81 -1.18
N PRO A 166 -3.32 24.75 -1.91
CA PRO A 166 -4.29 23.68 -1.68
C PRO A 166 -3.69 22.30 -1.99
N LEU A 167 -2.91 22.19 -3.07
CA LEU A 167 -2.24 20.96 -3.43
C LEU A 167 -1.12 20.61 -2.43
N ALA A 168 -0.33 21.58 -1.99
CA ALA A 168 0.69 21.38 -0.96
C ALA A 168 0.10 20.83 0.34
N ARG A 169 -1.05 21.37 0.79
CA ARG A 169 -1.76 20.86 1.99
C ARG A 169 -2.22 19.42 1.82
N LEU A 170 -2.71 19.04 0.65
CA LEU A 170 -3.06 17.65 0.33
C LEU A 170 -1.83 16.74 0.42
N LEU A 171 -0.72 17.15 -0.20
CA LEU A 171 0.53 16.38 -0.16
C LEU A 171 1.06 16.21 1.26
N VAL A 172 0.97 17.25 2.10
CA VAL A 172 1.36 17.14 3.52
C VAL A 172 0.57 16.04 4.22
N GLN A 173 -0.76 15.99 4.05
CA GLN A 173 -1.58 14.94 4.66
C GLN A 173 -1.16 13.55 4.12
N ARG A 174 -0.96 13.44 2.81
CA ARG A 174 -0.53 12.18 2.19
C ARG A 174 0.83 11.70 2.68
N PHE A 175 1.80 12.60 2.83
CA PHE A 175 3.13 12.23 3.33
C PHE A 175 3.09 11.87 4.82
N MET A 176 2.22 12.48 5.62
CA MET A 176 1.99 12.05 7.00
C MET A 176 1.39 10.64 7.08
N GLU A 177 0.45 10.31 6.20
CA GLU A 177 -0.12 8.96 6.10
C GLU A 177 0.94 7.93 5.69
N GLN A 178 1.76 8.26 4.69
CA GLN A 178 2.86 7.40 4.26
C GLN A 178 3.79 7.06 5.42
N ARG A 179 4.19 8.05 6.22
CA ARG A 179 5.08 7.80 7.38
C ARG A 179 4.45 6.86 8.39
N LYS A 180 3.14 6.97 8.65
CA LYS A 180 2.42 6.03 9.52
C LYS A 180 2.44 4.60 8.97
N LEU A 181 2.33 4.45 7.64
CA LEU A 181 2.42 3.14 6.98
C LEU A 181 3.83 2.56 7.07
N GLU A 182 4.86 3.37 6.82
CA GLU A 182 6.27 2.98 6.98
C GLU A 182 6.55 2.51 8.42
N GLU A 183 6.11 3.27 9.42
CA GLU A 183 6.25 2.90 10.84
C GLU A 183 5.49 1.60 11.20
N ALA A 184 4.33 1.35 10.59
CA ALA A 184 3.58 0.12 10.79
C ALA A 184 4.30 -1.10 10.15
N MET A 185 4.86 -0.92 8.95
CA MET A 185 5.66 -1.95 8.28
C MET A 185 6.89 -2.33 9.11
N ASP A 186 7.60 -1.34 9.66
CA ASP A 186 8.78 -1.58 10.51
C ASP A 186 8.43 -2.36 11.78
N LYS A 187 7.30 -2.02 12.42
CA LYS A 187 6.80 -2.76 13.60
C LYS A 187 6.46 -4.21 13.26
N GLN A 188 5.77 -4.44 12.15
CA GLN A 188 5.44 -5.80 11.69
C GLN A 188 6.70 -6.61 11.36
N ALA A 189 7.68 -5.99 10.68
CA ALA A 189 8.95 -6.63 10.39
C ALA A 189 9.73 -7.00 11.67
N ALA A 190 9.68 -6.16 12.71
CA ALA A 190 10.27 -6.48 14.01
C ALA A 190 9.57 -7.66 14.70
N GLN A 191 8.23 -7.68 14.69
CA GLN A 191 7.44 -8.79 15.24
C GLN A 191 7.74 -10.12 14.53
N LEU A 192 7.81 -10.12 13.20
CA LEU A 192 8.13 -11.33 12.43
C LEU A 192 9.50 -11.91 12.81
N ARG A 193 10.52 -11.06 12.98
CA ARG A 193 11.85 -11.52 13.40
C ARG A 193 11.84 -12.10 14.82
N GLU A 194 11.08 -11.49 15.72
CA GLU A 194 10.93 -11.98 17.10
C GLU A 194 10.18 -13.32 17.14
N HIS A 195 9.10 -13.48 16.36
CA HIS A 195 8.39 -14.75 16.24
C HIS A 195 9.28 -15.85 15.64
N GLN A 196 10.09 -15.53 14.62
CA GLN A 196 11.05 -16.47 14.06
C GLN A 196 12.05 -16.95 15.11
N ARG A 197 12.63 -16.03 15.91
CA ARG A 197 13.54 -16.39 17.01
C ARG A 197 12.89 -17.33 18.02
N ARG A 198 11.63 -17.10 18.37
CA ARG A 198 10.88 -17.99 19.28
C ARG A 198 10.66 -19.37 18.67
N ILE A 199 10.35 -19.44 17.37
CA ILE A 199 10.23 -20.72 16.65
C ILE A 199 11.56 -21.47 16.70
N ASP A 200 12.67 -20.79 16.44
CA ASP A 200 14.00 -21.40 16.47
C ASP A 200 14.35 -21.93 17.88
N GLN A 201 14.04 -21.16 18.93
CA GLN A 201 14.19 -21.61 20.32
C GLN A 201 13.32 -22.82 20.67
N LEU A 202 12.08 -22.86 20.17
CA LEU A 202 11.19 -24.01 20.39
C LEU A 202 11.71 -25.24 19.64
N ASN A 203 12.24 -25.07 18.42
CA ASN A 203 12.86 -26.14 17.66
C ASN A 203 14.09 -26.70 18.36
N GLU A 204 14.98 -25.83 18.87
CA GLU A 204 16.15 -26.24 19.66
C GLU A 204 15.73 -27.08 20.88
N ARG A 205 14.67 -26.69 21.59
CA ARG A 205 14.13 -27.46 22.71
C ARG A 205 13.57 -28.82 22.27
N LEU A 206 12.84 -28.87 21.15
CA LEU A 206 12.33 -30.12 20.62
C LEU A 206 13.47 -31.05 20.18
N GLU A 207 14.52 -30.51 19.57
CA GLU A 207 15.71 -31.27 19.20
C GLU A 207 16.47 -31.79 20.42
N ALA A 208 16.61 -30.97 21.47
CA ALA A 208 17.17 -31.39 22.75
C ALA A 208 16.35 -32.52 23.39
N MET A 209 15.02 -32.42 23.38
CA MET A 209 14.13 -33.49 23.85
C MET A 209 14.30 -34.77 23.03
N ARG A 210 14.33 -34.68 21.69
CA ARG A 210 14.60 -35.83 20.80
C ARG A 210 15.98 -36.44 21.02
N ALA A 211 16.98 -35.64 21.39
CA ALA A 211 18.32 -36.14 21.73
C ALA A 211 18.30 -36.93 23.04
N ILE A 212 17.54 -36.47 24.04
CA ILE A 212 17.31 -37.20 25.30
C ILE A 212 16.61 -38.53 24.99
N GLU A 213 15.53 -38.52 24.21
CA GLU A 213 14.82 -39.75 23.81
C GLU A 213 15.74 -40.76 23.12
N ARG A 214 16.57 -40.30 22.18
CA ARG A 214 17.58 -41.14 21.53
C ARG A 214 18.60 -41.69 22.54
N SER A 215 19.10 -40.88 23.47
CA SER A 215 20.08 -41.32 24.46
C SER A 215 19.52 -42.38 25.44
N ILE A 216 18.23 -42.30 25.78
CA ILE A 216 17.56 -43.27 26.63
C ILE A 216 17.39 -44.59 25.86
N ASN A 217 16.92 -44.52 24.61
CA ASN A 217 16.64 -45.71 23.81
C ASN A 217 17.93 -46.41 23.32
N ASN A 218 19.02 -45.67 23.12
CA ASN A 218 20.31 -46.20 22.67
C ASN A 218 21.22 -46.63 23.84
N ARG A 219 20.77 -46.52 25.09
CA ARG A 219 21.43 -47.13 26.26
C ARG A 219 21.19 -48.65 26.21
N ALA A 220 21.95 -49.34 25.38
CA ALA A 220 22.00 -50.80 25.33
C ALA A 220 22.33 -51.38 26.72
N PRO A 221 21.85 -52.60 27.05
CA PRO A 221 22.04 -53.19 28.37
C PRO A 221 23.53 -53.27 28.69
N ALA A 222 23.88 -52.92 29.94
CA ALA A 222 25.24 -53.06 30.45
C ALA A 222 25.75 -54.49 30.17
N PRO A 223 27.02 -54.68 29.78
CA PRO A 223 27.56 -56.02 29.58
C PRO A 223 27.38 -56.81 30.87
N ALA A 224 26.71 -57.97 30.78
CA ALA A 224 26.51 -58.85 31.91
C ALA A 224 27.86 -59.14 32.57
N ALA A 225 27.96 -58.88 33.87
CA ALA A 225 29.15 -59.21 34.64
C ALA A 225 29.47 -60.70 34.48
N PRO A 226 30.74 -61.08 34.27
CA PRO A 226 31.11 -62.49 34.10
C PRO A 226 30.70 -63.27 35.35
N ALA A 227 29.93 -64.34 35.15
CA ALA A 227 29.48 -65.21 36.22
C ALA A 227 30.69 -65.80 36.98
N PRO A 228 30.66 -65.85 38.32
CA PRO A 228 31.75 -66.44 39.09
C PRO A 228 31.84 -67.93 38.78
N ARG A 229 33.01 -68.37 38.30
CA ARG A 229 33.35 -69.80 38.22
C ARG A 229 33.41 -70.36 39.64
N ALA A 230 32.50 -71.29 39.95
CA ALA A 230 32.60 -72.11 41.16
C ALA A 230 33.64 -73.23 40.98
N PRO A 231 34.35 -73.63 42.06
CA PRO A 231 35.41 -74.65 42.04
C PRO A 231 34.87 -76.09 41.88
#